data_AF-A0A7Y2F534-F1
#
_entry.id   AF-A0A7Y2F534-F1
#
_cell.length_a   1.000
_cell.length_b   1.000
_cell.length_c   1.000
_cell.angle_alpha   90.00
_cell.angle_beta   90.00
_cell.angle_gamma   90.00
#
_symmetry.space_group_name_H-M   'P 1'
#
loop_
_entity.id
_entity.type
_entity.pdbx_description
1 polymer ?
#
loop_
_entity_poly.entity_id
_entity_poly.type
_entity_poly.pdbx_seq_one_letter_code
_entity_poly.pdbx_strand_id
1 'polypeptide(L)'
;MAYNLGPLTDAENRFRRDFVDFARLWADVKEDWLDDRCERFEKEHLASLGPSLNRFTAALHEFTAAVRKADRALLDDDSPSDGL
;
A
#
# COMPACT_ATOMS: atom_id res chain seq x y z
N MET A 1 15.73 1.15 -19.91
CA MET A 1 15.58 -0.02 -18.99
C MET A 1 14.26 0.15 -18.26
N ALA A 2 13.28 -0.74 -18.44
CA ALA A 2 11.97 -0.61 -17.79
C ALA A 2 12.03 -1.15 -16.36
N TYR A 3 11.62 -0.35 -15.37
CA TYR A 3 11.58 -0.80 -13.98
C TYR A 3 10.41 -1.77 -13.77
N ASN A 4 10.70 -2.99 -13.28
CA ASN A 4 9.66 -3.96 -12.98
C ASN A 4 8.93 -3.60 -11.67
N LEU A 5 7.74 -3.02 -11.79
CA LEU A 5 6.88 -2.65 -10.66
C LEU A 5 6.02 -3.80 -10.12
N GLY A 6 6.01 -4.96 -10.78
CA GLY A 6 5.18 -6.12 -10.41
C GLY A 6 5.35 -6.56 -8.95
N PRO A 7 6.58 -6.80 -8.47
CA PRO A 7 6.82 -7.21 -7.07
C PRO A 7 6.30 -6.20 -6.04
N LEU A 8 6.31 -4.91 -6.37
CA LEU A 8 5.85 -3.86 -5.48
C LEU A 8 4.32 -3.84 -5.37
N THR A 9 3.63 -3.96 -6.51
CA THR A 9 2.17 -4.09 -6.57
C THR A 9 1.69 -5.40 -5.90
N ASP A 10 2.46 -6.49 -6.03
CA ASP A 10 2.13 -7.75 -5.38
C ASP A 10 2.25 -7.65 -3.85
N ALA A 11 3.31 -6.98 -3.37
CA ALA A 11 3.49 -6.71 -1.94
C ALA A 11 2.35 -5.83 -1.38
N GLU A 12 1.97 -4.77 -2.08
CA GLU A 12 0.83 -3.92 -1.73
C GLU A 12 -0.47 -4.72 -1.57
N ASN A 13 -0.77 -5.55 -2.57
CA ASN A 13 -1.96 -6.38 -2.57
C ASN A 13 -1.94 -7.39 -1.41
N ARG A 14 -0.76 -7.90 -1.05
CA ARG A 14 -0.60 -8.78 0.11
C ARG A 14 -0.88 -8.03 1.42
N PHE A 15 -0.28 -6.87 1.64
CA PHE A 15 -0.56 -6.06 2.84
C PHE A 15 -2.03 -5.72 2.99
N ARG A 16 -2.71 -5.38 1.88
CA ARG A 16 -4.14 -5.08 1.92
C ARG A 16 -4.98 -6.30 2.32
N ARG A 17 -4.65 -7.50 1.82
CA ARG A 17 -5.34 -8.74 2.21
C ARG A 17 -5.11 -9.07 3.67
N ASP A 18 -3.85 -9.06 4.09
CA ASP A 18 -3.47 -9.40 5.47
C ASP A 18 -4.14 -8.44 6.47
N PHE A 19 -4.31 -7.16 6.11
CA PHE A 19 -5.05 -6.20 6.94
C PHE A 19 -6.56 -6.49 7.01
N VAL A 20 -7.19 -6.88 5.90
CA VAL A 20 -8.61 -7.27 5.90
C VAL A 20 -8.83 -8.52 6.75
N ASP A 21 -7.94 -9.49 6.65
CA ASP A 21 -8.01 -10.72 7.45
C ASP A 21 -7.79 -10.43 8.93
N PHE A 22 -6.84 -9.55 9.26
CA PHE A 22 -6.67 -9.04 10.62
C PHE A 22 -7.94 -8.35 11.14
N ALA A 23 -8.56 -7.47 10.34
CA ALA A 23 -9.76 -6.74 10.75
C ALA A 23 -10.96 -7.69 11.02
N ARG A 24 -11.08 -8.77 10.25
CA ARG A 24 -12.08 -9.83 10.49
C ARG A 24 -11.80 -10.57 11.79
N LEU A 25 -10.58 -11.06 11.97
CA LEU A 25 -10.18 -11.73 13.21
C LEU A 25 -10.41 -10.83 14.43
N TRP A 26 -10.10 -9.54 14.33
CA TRP A 26 -10.35 -8.60 15.41
C TRP A 26 -11.86 -8.43 15.70
N ALA A 27 -12.71 -8.40 14.68
CA ALA A 27 -14.15 -8.35 14.87
C ALA A 27 -14.65 -9.58 15.64
N ASP A 28 -14.20 -10.78 15.27
CA ASP A 28 -14.56 -12.03 15.95
C ASP A 28 -14.08 -12.03 17.42
N VAL A 29 -12.83 -11.62 17.68
CA VAL A 29 -12.28 -11.53 19.04
C VAL A 29 -13.10 -10.57 19.92
N LYS A 30 -13.61 -9.49 19.34
CA LYS A 30 -14.45 -8.52 20.05
C LYS A 30 -15.84 -9.03 20.39
N GLU A 31 -16.30 -10.14 19.81
CA GLU A 31 -17.56 -10.75 20.24
C GLU A 31 -17.44 -11.31 21.68
N ASP A 32 -16.27 -11.83 22.03
CA ASP A 32 -16.00 -12.47 23.33
C ASP A 32 -15.23 -11.57 24.30
N TRP A 33 -14.36 -10.69 23.79
CA TRP A 33 -13.51 -9.82 24.62
C TRP A 33 -14.07 -8.38 24.69
N LEU A 34 -14.85 -8.10 25.73
CA LEU A 34 -15.64 -6.86 25.89
C LEU A 34 -15.27 -6.02 27.12
N ASP A 35 -14.08 -6.23 27.69
CA ASP A 35 -13.65 -5.50 28.89
C ASP A 35 -12.91 -4.18 28.58
N ASP A 36 -12.63 -3.39 29.62
CA ASP A 36 -11.87 -2.14 29.52
C ASP A 36 -10.44 -2.34 28.94
N ARG A 37 -9.88 -3.54 29.00
CA ARG A 37 -8.56 -3.84 28.43
C ARG A 37 -8.66 -3.97 26.91
N CYS A 38 -9.75 -4.53 26.40
CA CYS A 38 -10.04 -4.57 24.97
C CYS A 38 -10.14 -3.16 24.39
N GLU A 39 -10.93 -2.28 25.03
CA GLU A 39 -11.07 -0.88 24.57
C GLU A 39 -9.73 -0.14 24.55
N ARG A 40 -8.92 -0.31 25.60
CA ARG A 40 -7.58 0.29 25.67
C ARG A 40 -6.67 -0.24 24.57
N PHE A 41 -6.69 -1.55 24.33
CA PHE A 41 -5.90 -2.16 23.27
C PHE A 41 -6.26 -1.58 21.90
N GLU A 42 -7.56 -1.43 21.61
CA GLU A 42 -8.01 -0.85 20.35
C GLU A 42 -7.54 0.61 20.19
N LYS A 43 -7.69 1.43 21.24
CA LYS A 43 -7.26 2.84 21.23
C LYS A 43 -5.75 3.00 21.13
N GLU A 44 -4.98 2.21 21.88
CA GLU A 44 -3.53 2.34 21.99
C GLU A 44 -2.79 1.74 20.79
N HIS A 45 -3.29 0.63 20.24
CA HIS A 45 -2.55 -0.15 19.24
C HIS A 45 -3.21 -0.21 17.87
N LEU A 46 -4.55 -0.24 17.79
CA LEU A 46 -5.23 -0.49 16.52
C LEU A 46 -5.72 0.77 15.82
N ALA A 47 -6.00 1.83 16.58
CA ALA A 47 -6.56 3.08 16.07
C ALA A 47 -5.74 3.70 14.91
N SER A 48 -4.41 3.51 14.92
CA SER A 48 -3.52 4.07 13.91
C SER A 48 -3.32 3.19 12.67
N LEU A 49 -3.70 1.90 12.72
CA LEU A 49 -3.37 0.94 11.67
C LEU A 49 -4.08 1.24 10.35
N GLY A 50 -5.40 1.43 10.38
CA GLY A 50 -6.18 1.77 9.18
C GLY A 50 -5.69 3.04 8.48
N PRO A 51 -5.57 4.18 9.20
CA PRO A 51 -5.02 5.40 8.62
C PRO A 51 -3.59 5.24 8.09
N SER A 52 -2.75 4.45 8.75
CA SER A 52 -1.37 4.21 8.30
C SER A 52 -1.31 3.37 7.02
N LEU A 53 -2.16 2.35 6.90
CA LEU A 53 -2.25 1.54 5.68
C LEU A 53 -2.74 2.37 4.49
N ASN A 54 -3.72 3.25 4.71
CA ASN A 54 -4.20 4.16 3.67
C ASN A 54 -3.10 5.11 3.18
N ARG A 55 -2.33 5.70 4.10
CA ARG A 55 -1.18 6.54 3.76
C ARG A 55 -0.10 5.76 3.00
N PHE A 56 0.20 4.55 3.44
CA PHE A 56 1.18 3.68 2.78
C PHE A 56 0.77 3.36 1.34
N THR A 57 -0.47 2.93 1.14
CA THR A 57 -1.05 2.62 -0.19
C THR A 57 -0.97 3.85 -1.11
N ALA A 58 -1.37 5.02 -0.61
CA ALA A 58 -1.30 6.27 -1.38
C ALA A 58 0.14 6.63 -1.79
N ALA A 59 1.10 6.57 -0.86
CA ALA A 59 2.51 6.84 -1.15
C ALA A 59 3.08 5.84 -2.18
N LEU A 60 2.65 4.58 -2.13
CA LEU A 60 3.09 3.55 -3.07
C LEU A 60 2.54 3.77 -4.48
N HIS A 61 1.26 4.17 -4.58
CA HIS A 61 0.66 4.58 -5.84
C HIS A 61 1.39 5.80 -6.44
N GLU A 62 1.71 6.81 -5.65
CA GLU A 62 2.48 7.97 -6.10
C GLU A 62 3.87 7.57 -6.60
N PHE A 63 4.57 6.71 -5.86
CA PHE A 63 5.88 6.19 -6.26
C PHE A 63 5.82 5.43 -7.58
N THR A 64 4.89 4.48 -7.73
CA THR A 64 4.75 3.71 -8.98
C THR A 64 4.39 4.59 -10.18
N ALA A 65 3.58 5.64 -9.97
CA ALA A 65 3.26 6.62 -11.00
C ALA A 65 4.49 7.44 -11.42
N ALA A 66 5.32 7.85 -10.45
CA ALA A 66 6.55 8.58 -10.72
C ALA A 66 7.55 7.73 -11.52
N VAL A 67 7.73 6.45 -11.15
CA VAL A 67 8.58 5.52 -11.90
C VAL A 67 8.09 5.35 -13.35
N ARG A 68 6.80 5.12 -13.56
CA ARG A 68 6.23 5.02 -14.91
C ARG A 68 6.42 6.29 -15.74
N LYS A 69 6.33 7.46 -15.10
CA LYS A 69 6.56 8.75 -15.77
C LYS A 69 8.03 8.90 -16.17
N ALA A 70 8.96 8.52 -15.30
CA ALA A 70 10.39 8.54 -15.59
C ALA A 70 10.75 7.57 -16.72
N ASP A 71 10.22 6.34 -16.67
CA ASP A 71 10.44 5.33 -17.73
C ASP A 71 9.96 5.84 -19.10
N ARG A 72 8.81 6.53 -19.17
CA ARG A 72 8.34 7.15 -20.42
C ARG A 72 9.25 8.27 -20.90
N ALA A 73 9.66 9.17 -20.01
CA ALA A 73 10.55 10.28 -20.38
C ALA A 73 11.90 9.78 -20.92
N LEU A 74 12.44 8.70 -20.35
CA LEU A 74 13.67 8.08 -20.83
C LEU A 74 13.51 7.41 -22.20
N LEU A 75 12.33 6.85 -22.51
CA LEU A 75 12.06 6.25 -23.82
C LEU A 75 11.83 7.30 -24.91
N ASP A 76 11.22 8.44 -24.57
CA ASP A 76 11.01 9.55 -25.51
C ASP A 76 12.34 10.23 -25.89
N ASP A 77 13.32 10.29 -24.98
CA ASP A 77 14.64 10.89 -25.20
C ASP A 77 15.58 9.99 -26.06
N ASP A 78 15.33 8.68 -26.08
CA ASP A 78 16.08 7.68 -26.87
C ASP A 78 15.60 7.57 -28.34
N SER A 79 14.57 8.31 -28.75
CA SER A 79 14.20 8.39 -30.17
C SER A 79 15.20 9.27 -30.92
N PRO A 80 16.00 8.73 -31.86
CA PRO A 80 16.90 9.56 -32.65
C PRO A 80 16.05 10.55 -33.42
N SER A 81 16.44 11.82 -33.33
CA SER A 81 16.03 12.87 -34.25
C SER A 81 16.61 12.57 -35.64
N ASP A 82 16.17 11.47 -36.26
CA ASP A 82 16.44 11.16 -37.65
C ASP A 82 15.39 11.87 -38.51
N GLY A 83 15.82 12.94 -39.18
CA GLY A 83 15.07 13.53 -40.28
C GLY A 83 15.12 15.04 -40.40
N LEU A 84 16.31 15.61 -40.62
CA LEU A 84 16.49 16.83 -41.41
C LEU A 84 17.66 16.66 -42.37
#